data_AF-A0A5E5QKG7-F1
#
_entry.id   AF-A0A5E5QKG7-F1
#
_cell.length_a   1.000
_cell.length_b   1.000
_cell.length_c   1.000
_cell.angle_alpha   90.00
_cell.angle_beta   90.00
_cell.angle_gamma   90.00
#
_symmetry.space_group_name_H-M   'P 1'
#
loop_
_entity.id
_entity.type
_entity.pdbx_description
1 polymer ?
#
loop_
_entity_poly.entity_id
_entity_poly.type
_entity_poly.pdbx_seq_one_letter_code
_entity_poly.pdbx_strand_id
1 'polypeptide(L)' 'MISLESYHQTYTYDTGNNLTNLSHQANSSAWQQTIAIHPNNNRGTETQQSATDFDANGNLLGLN' A
#
# COMPACT_ATOMS: atom_id res chain seq x y z
N MET A 1 23.43 -16.38 2.28
CA MET A 1 23.14 -16.42 3.74
C MET A 1 22.40 -15.14 4.07
N ILE A 2 21.17 -15.21 4.57
CA ILE A 2 20.43 -14.01 4.99
C ILE A 2 20.88 -13.72 6.43
N SER A 3 21.56 -12.59 6.63
CA SER A 3 21.87 -12.09 7.97
C SER A 3 20.63 -11.42 8.53
N LEU A 4 20.28 -11.73 9.78
CA LEU A 4 19.29 -10.93 10.49
C LEU A 4 19.86 -9.53 10.71
N GLU A 5 19.04 -8.51 10.44
CA GLU A 5 19.38 -7.12 10.74
C GLU A 5 18.14 -6.38 11.23
N SER A 6 18.37 -5.28 11.95
CA SER A 6 17.32 -4.35 12.31
C SER A 6 16.87 -3.56 11.09
N TYR A 7 15.58 -3.26 11.03
CA TYR A 7 14.99 -2.37 10.05
C TYR A 7 14.07 -1.37 10.75
N HIS A 8 13.73 -0.30 10.03
CA HIS A 8 12.73 0.66 10.42
C HIS A 8 11.66 0.76 9.32
N GLN A 9 10.40 0.91 9.73
CA GLN A 9 9.30 1.19 8.82
C GLN A 9 8.60 2.47 9.21
N THR A 10 8.26 3.26 8.20
CA THR A 10 7.49 4.50 8.36
C THR A 10 6.22 4.38 7.54
N TYR A 11 5.09 4.72 8.16
CA TYR A 11 3.76 4.63 7.60
C TYR A 11 3.16 6.03 7.46
N THR A 12 2.63 6.34 6.28
CA THR A 12 1.90 7.57 6.03
C THR A 12 0.43 7.26 5.84
N TYR A 13 -0.43 7.96 6.58
CA TYR A 13 -1.88 7.82 6.49
C TYR A 13 -2.50 9.10 5.93
N ASP A 14 -3.58 8.96 5.17
CA ASP A 14 -4.42 10.11 4.80
C ASP A 14 -5.33 10.54 5.97
N THR A 15 -6.12 11.60 5.77
CA THR A 15 -7.08 12.09 6.78
C THR A 15 -8.24 11.12 7.04
N GLY A 16 -8.47 10.15 6.13
CA GLY A 16 -9.46 9.09 6.25
C GLY A 16 -8.92 7.84 6.97
N ASN A 17 -7.67 7.88 7.45
CA ASN A 17 -6.96 6.80 8.11
C ASN A 17 -6.62 5.60 7.20
N ASN A 18 -6.51 5.82 5.89
CA ASN A 18 -6.00 4.83 4.94
C ASN A 18 -4.47 4.89 4.87
N LEU A 19 -3.79 3.75 4.86
CA LEU A 19 -2.35 3.69 4.59
C LEU A 19 -2.11 4.08 3.12
N THR A 20 -1.28 5.09 2.89
CA THR A 20 -0.96 5.60 1.55
C THR A 20 0.48 5.32 1.14
N ASN A 21 1.38 5.22 2.12
CA ASN A 21 2.78 4.88 1.86
C ASN A 21 3.39 4.06 3.00
N LEU A 22 4.12 3.01 2.64
CA LEU A 22 4.98 2.24 3.51
C LEU A 22 6.42 2.37 3.02
N SER A 23 7.29 2.94 3.83
CA SER A 23 8.73 2.98 3.57
C SER A 23 9.44 1.99 4.47
N HIS A 24 10.19 1.07 3.88
CA HIS A 24 11.05 0.13 4.59
C HIS A 24 12.52 0.51 4.40
N GLN A 25 13.26 0.56 5.51
CA GLN A 25 14.70 0.82 5.50
C GLN A 25 15.43 -0.17 6.40
N ALA A 26 16.33 -0.94 5.80
CA ALA A 26 17.37 -1.73 6.46
C ALA A 26 18.73 -1.39 5.82
N ASN A 27 19.85 -1.92 6.31
CA ASN A 27 21.14 -1.64 5.65
C ASN A 27 21.27 -2.40 4.33
N SER A 28 20.70 -3.60 4.24
CA SER A 28 20.77 -4.43 3.02
C SER A 28 19.73 -4.09 1.97
N SER A 29 18.61 -3.47 2.35
CA SER A 29 17.48 -3.21 1.46
C SER A 29 16.68 -1.99 1.88
N ALA A 30 16.30 -1.18 0.90
CA ALA A 30 15.36 -0.09 1.05
C ALA A 30 14.34 -0.17 -0.06
N TRP A 31 13.06 -0.12 0.29
CA TRP A 31 11.96 -0.14 -0.67
C TRP A 31 10.77 0.66 -0.14
N GLN A 32 9.92 1.07 -1.06
CA GLN A 32 8.69 1.78 -0.74
C GLN A 32 7.52 1.11 -1.46
N GLN A 33 6.36 1.13 -0.81
CA GLN A 33 5.10 0.70 -1.37
C GLN A 33 4.11 1.85 -1.22
N THR A 34 3.55 2.28 -2.34
CA THR A 34 2.52 3.31 -2.40
C THR A 34 1.18 2.64 -2.66
N ILE A 35 0.15 3.08 -1.96
CA ILE A 35 -1.21 2.59 -2.14
C ILE A 35 -2.04 3.76 -2.67
N ALA A 36 -2.56 3.60 -3.89
CA ALA A 36 -3.45 4.57 -4.49
C ALA A 36 -4.85 4.42 -3.87
N ILE A 37 -5.30 5.43 -3.13
CA ILE A 37 -6.63 5.47 -2.51
C ILE A 37 -7.60 6.22 -3.42
N HIS A 38 -8.80 5.66 -3.63
CA HIS A 38 -9.84 6.30 -4.41
C HIS A 38 -10.33 7.60 -3.73
N PRO A 39 -10.57 8.70 -4.47
CA PRO A 39 -10.91 9.99 -3.85
C PRO A 39 -12.22 10.01 -3.04
N ASN A 40 -13.14 9.08 -3.32
CA ASN A 40 -14.50 9.09 -2.78
C ASN A 40 -14.84 7.88 -1.89
N ASN A 41 -13.89 7.00 -1.60
CA ASN A 41 -14.09 5.85 -0.70
C ASN A 41 -12.73 5.29 -0.21
N ASN A 42 -12.75 4.35 0.75
CA ASN A 42 -11.53 3.77 1.34
C ASN A 42 -10.96 2.57 0.58
N ARG A 43 -11.29 2.40 -0.71
CA ARG A 43 -10.70 1.33 -1.52
C ARG A 43 -9.35 1.81 -2.03
N GLY A 44 -8.37 0.92 -2.02
CA GLY A 44 -7.04 1.20 -2.53
C GLY A 44 -6.33 -0.03 -3.08
N THR A 45 -5.40 0.22 -4.00
CA THR A 45 -4.58 -0.79 -4.70
C THR A 45 -3.14 -0.29 -4.83
N GLU A 46 -2.18 -1.20 -5.04
CA GLU A 46 -0.76 -0.82 -5.21
C GLU A 46 -0.48 -0.06 -6.51
N THR A 47 -1.30 -0.30 -7.53
CA THR A 47 -1.30 0.45 -8.79
C THR A 47 -2.43 1.48 -8.79
N GLN A 48 -2.36 2.44 -9.71
CA GLN A 48 -3.45 3.40 -9.91
C GLN A 48 -4.76 2.67 -10.18
N GLN A 49 -5.71 2.87 -9.28
CA GLN A 49 -6.98 2.14 -9.26
C GLN A 49 -7.88 2.53 -10.44
N SER A 50 -8.44 1.53 -11.12
CA SER A 50 -9.52 1.68 -12.10
C SER A 50 -10.89 1.59 -11.41
N ALA A 51 -11.90 2.22 -12.01
CA ALA A 51 -13.29 2.12 -11.56
C ALA A 51 -13.84 0.68 -11.58
N THR A 52 -13.17 -0.23 -12.29
CA THR A 52 -13.55 -1.63 -12.47
C THR A 52 -12.80 -2.61 -11.57
N ASP A 53 -11.90 -2.15 -10.70
CA ASP A 53 -11.08 -3.06 -9.89
C ASP A 53 -11.89 -3.77 -8.81
N PHE A 54 -13.06 -3.24 -8.47
CA PHE A 54 -13.91 -3.77 -7.42
C PHE A 54 -15.33 -4.02 -7.91
N ASP A 55 -15.97 -5.05 -7.38
CA ASP A 55 -17.40 -5.26 -7.60
C ASP A 55 -18.27 -4.22 -6.85
N ALA A 56 -19.58 -4.31 -7.08
CA ALA A 56 -20.57 -3.45 -6.45
C ALA A 56 -20.58 -3.55 -4.91
N ASN A 57 -20.15 -4.67 -4.34
CA ASN A 57 -20.10 -4.91 -2.89
C ASN A 57 -18.78 -4.45 -2.26
N GLY A 58 -17.74 -4.20 -3.07
CA GLY A 58 -16.43 -3.78 -2.59
C GLY A 58 -15.39 -4.86 -2.47
N ASN A 59 -15.59 -5.97 -3.16
CA ASN A 59 -14.56 -6.99 -3.27
C ASN A 59 -13.64 -6.66 -4.44
N LEU A 60 -12.33 -6.74 -4.22
CA LEU A 60 -11.32 -6.61 -5.26
C LEU A 60 -11.42 -7.81 -6.22
N LEU A 61 -11.53 -7.53 -7.53
CA LEU A 61 -11.77 -8.55 -8.56
C LEU A 61 -10.51 -9.29 -9.02
N GLY A 62 -9.32 -8.71 -8.79
CA GLY A 62 -8.04 -9.30 -9.15
C GLY A 62 -6.95 -8.92 -8.18
N LEU A 63 -6.12 -9.90 -7.81
CA LEU A 63 -4.88 -9.68 -7.08
C LEU A 63 -3.76 -9.52 -8.11
N ASN A 64 -2.96 -8.47 -7.96
CA ASN A 64 -1.72 -8.28 -8.73
C ASN A 64 -0.57 -9.06 -8.10
#